data_AF-A0ABD6Z2R3-F1
#
_entry.id   AF-A0ABD6Z2R3-F1
#
_cell.length_a   1.000
_cell.length_b   1.000
_cell.length_c   1.000
_cell.angle_alpha   90.00
_cell.angle_beta   90.00
_cell.angle_gamma   90.00
#
_symmetry.space_group_name_H-M   'P 1'
#
loop_
_entity.id
_entity.type
_entity.pdbx_description
1 polymer ?
#
loop_
_entity_poly.entity_id
_entity_poly.type
_entity_poly.pdbx_seq_one_letter_code
_entity_poly.pdbx_strand_id
1 'polypeptide(L)'
;MLIKLIPAVLLLLLSACGTSGTEERHALSASETSSEASQDHDQPTIESATAVVITVGQQDFIAKFYENEASEYLMNQMPFTLPMSDLNNNEKYYRFSENLPEMTTERPEIIHEGEIMSWNSHTWVLFYQTFTNSYGGYSRIGVTEDPAGLREALGEEDVEVVFSLKNTCE
;
A
#
# COMPACT_ATOMS: atom_id res chain seq x y z
N MET A 1 -17.53 -49.07 -23.54
CA MET A 1 -18.96 -49.28 -23.86
C MET A 1 -19.67 -47.95 -23.65
N LEU A 2 -20.10 -47.32 -24.74
CA LEU A 2 -20.86 -46.08 -24.75
C LEU A 2 -22.24 -46.31 -24.11
N ILE A 3 -22.66 -45.42 -23.21
CA ILE A 3 -24.08 -45.05 -23.10
C ILE A 3 -24.15 -43.52 -22.97
N LYS A 4 -24.42 -42.86 -24.10
CA LYS A 4 -24.99 -41.52 -24.17
C LYS A 4 -26.51 -41.71 -24.20
N LEU A 5 -27.26 -41.08 -23.29
CA LEU A 5 -28.67 -40.77 -23.48
C LEU A 5 -28.95 -39.38 -22.88
N ILE A 6 -29.29 -38.45 -23.79
CA ILE A 6 -29.78 -37.08 -23.58
C ILE A 6 -31.33 -37.13 -23.79
N PRO A 7 -32.07 -36.01 -23.70
CA PRO A 7 -32.72 -35.38 -22.55
C PRO A 7 -34.25 -35.61 -22.53
N ALA A 8 -34.91 -35.30 -21.42
CA ALA A 8 -36.36 -35.05 -21.42
C ALA A 8 -36.61 -33.59 -20.99
N VAL A 9 -36.90 -32.80 -22.01
CA VAL A 9 -37.46 -31.45 -21.98
C VAL A 9 -38.77 -31.46 -21.18
N LEU A 10 -38.91 -30.57 -20.20
CA LEU A 10 -40.22 -30.18 -19.69
C LEU A 10 -40.37 -28.66 -19.84
N LEU A 11 -40.88 -28.28 -21.00
CA LEU A 11 -41.50 -26.97 -21.25
C LEU A 11 -42.77 -26.87 -20.41
N LEU A 12 -42.87 -25.86 -19.56
CA LEU A 12 -44.13 -25.37 -19.00
C LEU A 12 -44.30 -23.92 -19.50
N LEU A 13 -45.29 -23.73 -20.36
CA LEU A 13 -45.66 -22.46 -20.99
C LEU A 13 -47.06 -22.03 -20.52
N LEU A 14 -47.16 -20.73 -20.20
CA LEU A 14 -48.30 -19.79 -20.30
C LEU A 14 -49.46 -19.98 -19.28
N SER A 15 -50.07 -18.95 -18.69
CA SER A 15 -50.56 -17.63 -19.16
C SER A 15 -50.81 -16.72 -17.93
N ALA A 16 -50.50 -15.40 -17.89
CA ALA A 16 -51.16 -14.20 -18.45
C ALA A 16 -52.13 -13.45 -17.49
N CYS A 17 -52.37 -12.17 -17.84
CA CYS A 17 -53.09 -11.06 -17.16
C CYS A 17 -52.22 -10.24 -16.16
N GLY A 18 -51.92 -8.95 -16.31
CA GLY A 18 -52.38 -7.90 -17.23
C GLY A 18 -53.21 -6.84 -16.52
N THR A 19 -52.61 -5.75 -16.02
CA THR A 19 -53.29 -4.45 -15.81
C THR A 19 -52.30 -3.27 -15.94
N SER A 20 -52.63 -2.35 -16.85
CA SER A 20 -52.56 -0.88 -16.72
C SER A 20 -51.22 -0.19 -16.46
N GLY A 21 -50.72 0.51 -17.48
CA GLY A 21 -49.63 1.47 -17.35
C GLY A 21 -50.05 2.81 -16.75
N THR A 22 -49.04 3.53 -16.27
CA THR A 22 -49.00 5.00 -16.18
C THR A 22 -47.53 5.44 -16.32
N GLU A 23 -47.16 5.91 -17.51
CA GLU A 23 -46.14 6.95 -17.65
C GLU A 23 -46.80 8.28 -17.27
N GLU A 24 -46.07 9.16 -16.57
CA GLU A 24 -45.86 10.58 -16.93
C GLU A 24 -45.25 11.33 -15.73
N ARG A 25 -43.98 11.72 -15.92
CA ARG A 25 -43.35 13.03 -15.65
C ARG A 25 -43.93 13.92 -14.53
N HIS A 26 -43.04 14.35 -13.63
CA HIS A 26 -42.95 15.78 -13.34
C HIS A 26 -41.54 16.21 -12.96
N ALA A 27 -41.20 17.42 -13.40
CA ALA A 27 -39.87 17.97 -13.50
C ALA A 27 -39.58 18.97 -12.38
N LEU A 28 -38.27 19.22 -12.19
CA LEU A 28 -37.62 20.27 -11.42
C LEU A 28 -37.89 20.33 -9.90
N SER A 29 -36.87 19.97 -9.14
CA SER A 29 -36.42 20.83 -8.05
C SER A 29 -34.91 20.66 -7.88
N ALA A 30 -34.16 21.70 -8.24
CA ALA A 30 -32.76 21.82 -7.87
C ALA A 30 -32.69 21.98 -6.34
N SER A 31 -31.95 21.10 -5.69
CA SER A 31 -31.42 21.35 -4.37
C SER A 31 -30.00 20.83 -4.35
N GLU A 32 -29.08 21.73 -4.64
CA GLU A 32 -27.70 21.62 -4.19
C GLU A 32 -27.73 21.43 -2.68
N THR A 33 -27.20 20.31 -2.21
CA THR A 33 -26.67 20.21 -0.87
C THR A 33 -25.40 19.39 -1.01
N SER A 34 -24.34 20.16 -1.24
CA SER A 34 -23.01 19.82 -0.78
C SER A 34 -23.11 19.24 0.63
N SER A 35 -22.57 18.05 0.80
CA SER A 35 -22.06 17.59 2.07
C SER A 35 -20.74 16.92 1.73
N GLU A 36 -19.75 17.77 1.52
CA GLU A 36 -18.35 17.44 1.69
C GLU A 36 -18.20 16.90 3.12
N ALA A 37 -18.22 15.57 3.25
CA ALA A 37 -17.58 14.94 4.39
C ALA A 37 -16.08 15.02 4.11
N SER A 38 -15.48 16.13 4.54
CA SER A 38 -14.04 16.24 4.70
C SER A 38 -13.61 15.17 5.69
N GLN A 39 -13.21 14.01 5.18
CA GLN A 39 -12.30 13.16 5.90
C GLN A 39 -10.97 13.89 5.89
N ASP A 40 -10.73 14.57 7.00
CA ASP A 40 -9.40 15.03 7.40
C ASP A 40 -8.55 13.78 7.63
N HIS A 41 -8.10 13.19 6.52
CA HIS A 41 -7.00 12.27 6.52
C HIS A 41 -5.76 13.13 6.66
N ASP A 42 -5.24 13.22 7.90
CA ASP A 42 -3.86 13.55 8.20
C ASP A 42 -2.94 12.48 7.56
N GLN A 43 -2.96 12.38 6.22
CA GLN A 43 -1.89 11.71 5.53
C GLN A 43 -0.65 12.57 5.72
N PRO A 44 0.49 11.99 6.16
CA PRO A 44 1.74 12.73 6.20
C PRO A 44 2.01 13.28 4.79
N THR A 45 1.99 14.59 4.65
CA THR A 45 2.09 15.26 3.36
C THR A 45 3.53 15.12 2.86
N ILE A 46 3.67 14.71 1.60
CA ILE A 46 4.97 14.53 0.93
C ILE A 46 5.79 15.85 0.89
N GLU A 47 5.12 16.99 1.08
CA GLU A 47 5.69 18.34 1.08
C GLU A 47 6.75 18.56 2.19
N SER A 48 6.66 17.85 3.34
CA SER A 48 7.65 17.96 4.42
C SER A 48 8.58 16.74 4.55
N ALA A 49 8.56 15.82 3.57
CA ALA A 49 9.35 14.61 3.64
C ALA A 49 10.85 14.83 3.33
N THR A 50 11.73 14.15 4.06
CA THR A 50 13.19 14.24 3.90
C THR A 50 13.70 13.21 2.91
N ALA A 51 14.61 13.61 2.02
CA ALA A 51 15.21 12.71 1.03
C ALA A 51 16.30 11.82 1.66
N VAL A 52 16.13 10.51 1.51
CA VAL A 52 17.03 9.45 1.95
C VAL A 52 17.47 8.64 0.74
N VAL A 53 18.72 8.21 0.72
CA VAL A 53 19.26 7.31 -0.29
C VAL A 53 19.16 5.87 0.23
N ILE A 54 18.56 5.01 -0.58
CA ILE A 54 18.54 3.56 -0.41
C ILE A 54 19.55 2.98 -1.40
N THR A 55 20.60 2.32 -0.91
CA THR A 55 21.59 1.65 -1.74
C THR A 55 21.39 0.14 -1.67
N VAL A 56 21.21 -0.49 -2.82
CA VAL A 56 21.13 -1.95 -2.98
C VAL A 56 22.22 -2.38 -3.97
N GLY A 57 23.23 -3.09 -3.47
CA GLY A 57 24.42 -3.42 -4.26
C GLY A 57 25.19 -2.18 -4.73
N GLN A 58 25.08 -1.85 -6.02
CA GLN A 58 25.73 -0.69 -6.66
C GLN A 58 24.72 0.35 -7.17
N GLN A 59 23.44 0.19 -6.83
CA GLN A 59 22.36 1.03 -7.29
C GLN A 59 21.82 1.87 -6.15
N ASP A 60 21.59 3.16 -6.41
CA ASP A 60 21.04 4.12 -5.46
C ASP A 60 19.64 4.54 -5.89
N PHE A 61 18.73 4.58 -4.91
CA PHE A 61 17.34 5.00 -5.08
C PHE A 61 17.03 6.10 -4.08
N ILE A 62 16.19 7.05 -4.47
CA ILE A 62 15.70 8.08 -3.56
C ILE A 62 14.42 7.60 -2.91
N ALA A 63 14.33 7.78 -1.60
CA ALA A 63 13.12 7.69 -0.84
C ALA A 63 12.83 8.99 -0.10
N LYS A 64 11.56 9.20 0.19
CA LYS A 64 11.04 10.31 0.99
C LYS A 64 10.57 9.77 2.31
N PHE A 65 11.26 10.12 3.40
CA PHE A 65 10.85 9.76 4.74
C PHE A 65 9.91 10.84 5.28
N TYR A 66 8.76 10.42 5.80
CA TYR A 66 7.75 11.30 6.36
C TYR A 66 8.26 11.94 7.66
N GLU A 67 7.71 13.11 7.99
CA GLU A 67 8.02 13.80 9.24
C GLU A 67 7.31 13.11 10.41
N ASN A 68 8.03 12.24 11.14
CA ASN A 68 7.59 11.60 12.37
C ASN A 68 8.78 11.17 13.23
N GLU A 69 8.52 10.89 14.51
CA GLU A 69 9.56 10.61 15.52
C GLU A 69 10.45 9.41 15.14
N ALA A 70 9.90 8.35 14.54
CA ALA A 70 10.70 7.21 14.12
C ALA A 70 11.61 7.56 12.94
N SER A 71 11.09 8.28 11.94
CA SER A 71 11.88 8.71 10.79
C SER A 71 13.04 9.62 11.22
N GLU A 72 12.79 10.56 12.13
CA GLU A 72 13.84 11.39 12.74
C GLU A 72 14.88 10.53 13.49
N TYR A 73 14.42 9.60 14.34
CA TYR A 73 15.29 8.67 15.05
C TYR A 73 16.19 7.88 14.10
N LEU A 74 15.62 7.31 13.04
CA LEU A 74 16.33 6.52 12.03
C LEU A 74 17.34 7.36 11.26
N MET A 75 16.95 8.58 10.84
CA MET A 75 17.84 9.51 10.13
C MET A 75 19.05 9.91 10.98
N ASN A 76 18.87 10.07 12.30
CA ASN A 76 19.97 10.35 13.23
C ASN A 76 20.96 9.17 13.40
N GLN A 77 20.58 7.96 12.97
CA GLN A 77 21.46 6.79 12.95
C GLN A 77 22.11 6.54 11.58
N MET A 78 21.83 7.36 10.56
CA MET A 78 22.37 7.15 9.22
C MET A 78 23.87 7.50 9.12
N PRO A 79 24.65 6.76 8.31
CA PRO A 79 24.21 5.62 7.52
C PRO A 79 24.11 4.33 8.34
N PHE A 80 23.13 3.48 8.03
CA PHE A 80 23.00 2.13 8.59
C PHE A 80 22.73 1.09 7.50
N THR A 81 23.12 -0.15 7.77
CA THR A 81 22.93 -1.30 6.88
C THR A 81 22.00 -2.31 7.53
N LEU A 82 20.98 -2.74 6.78
CA LEU A 82 20.04 -3.79 7.20
C LEU A 82 20.23 -5.03 6.32
N PRO A 83 20.55 -6.20 6.89
CA PRO A 83 20.42 -7.48 6.20
C PRO A 83 18.93 -7.88 6.18
N MET A 84 18.25 -7.64 5.07
CA MET A 84 16.80 -7.82 4.96
C MET A 84 16.46 -9.17 4.34
N SER A 85 15.52 -9.90 4.96
CA SER A 85 15.04 -11.16 4.41
C SER A 85 13.82 -10.97 3.53
N ASP A 86 13.68 -11.81 2.51
CA ASP A 86 12.45 -11.86 1.71
C ASP A 86 11.31 -12.54 2.48
N LEU A 87 10.10 -11.98 2.33
CA LEU A 87 8.89 -12.62 2.78
C LEU A 87 7.83 -12.56 1.68
N ASN A 88 7.23 -13.72 1.39
CA ASN A 88 6.12 -13.91 0.46
C ASN A 88 6.32 -13.35 -0.96
N ASN A 89 7.56 -13.10 -1.36
CA ASN A 89 7.91 -12.45 -2.61
C ASN A 89 7.26 -11.06 -2.81
N ASN A 90 6.83 -10.36 -1.76
CA ASN A 90 6.21 -9.03 -1.87
C ASN A 90 6.90 -7.96 -0.99
N GLU A 91 7.70 -8.38 -0.02
CA GLU A 91 8.33 -7.48 0.94
C GLU A 91 9.71 -7.95 1.38
N LYS A 92 10.57 -6.99 1.69
CA LYS A 92 11.79 -7.21 2.46
C LYS A 92 11.56 -6.74 3.88
N TYR A 93 12.04 -7.49 4.87
CA TYR A 93 11.91 -7.09 6.26
C TYR A 93 13.19 -7.22 7.07
N TYR A 94 13.29 -6.41 8.12
CA TYR A 94 14.31 -6.51 9.16
C TYR A 94 13.68 -6.31 10.53
N ARG A 95 14.10 -7.09 11.53
CA ARG A 95 13.64 -6.95 12.91
C ARG A 95 14.73 -6.29 13.76
N PHE A 96 14.42 -5.12 14.29
CA PHE A 96 15.26 -4.46 15.29
C PHE A 96 15.21 -5.22 16.63
N SER A 97 16.29 -5.12 17.40
CA SER A 97 16.36 -5.66 18.77
C SER A 97 15.58 -4.81 19.78
N GLU A 98 15.36 -3.55 19.45
CA GLU A 98 14.63 -2.57 20.26
C GLU A 98 13.50 -1.98 19.42
N ASN A 99 12.46 -1.47 20.09
CA ASN A 99 11.36 -0.79 19.41
C ASN A 99 11.84 0.57 18.89
N LEU A 100 11.35 0.94 17.71
CA LEU A 100 11.37 2.31 17.24
C LEU A 100 10.45 3.18 18.11
N PRO A 101 10.64 4.53 18.10
CA PRO A 101 9.69 5.46 18.70
C PRO A 101 8.25 5.15 18.30
N GLU A 102 7.31 5.42 19.22
CA GLU A 102 5.89 5.21 18.96
C GLU A 102 5.41 6.09 17.81
N MET A 103 4.56 5.53 16.96
CA MET A 103 3.98 6.20 15.80
C MET A 103 2.50 5.86 15.70
N THR A 104 1.75 6.70 15.00
CA THR A 104 0.40 6.36 14.57
C THR A 104 0.43 5.07 13.76
N THR A 105 -0.42 4.11 14.15
CA THR A 105 -0.64 2.88 13.40
C THR A 105 -1.90 3.02 12.56
N GLU A 106 -1.77 2.76 11.27
CA GLU A 106 -2.84 2.79 10.29
C GLU A 106 -3.10 1.40 9.74
N ARG A 107 -4.28 1.18 9.15
CA ARG A 107 -4.60 -0.05 8.43
C ARG A 107 -4.96 0.29 6.98
N PRO A 108 -3.97 0.49 6.10
CA PRO A 108 -4.27 0.74 4.69
C PRO A 108 -4.96 -0.48 4.09
N GLU A 109 -5.95 -0.27 3.21
CA GLU A 109 -6.62 -1.38 2.50
C GLU A 109 -5.70 -2.00 1.43
N ILE A 110 -4.90 -1.16 0.79
CA ILE A 110 -3.92 -1.53 -0.23
C ILE A 110 -2.56 -1.02 0.24
N ILE A 111 -1.56 -1.90 0.20
CA ILE A 111 -0.16 -1.54 0.33
C ILE A 111 0.39 -1.40 -1.08
N HIS A 112 1.08 -0.30 -1.34
CA HIS A 112 1.65 0.01 -2.63
C HIS A 112 3.13 -0.35 -2.70
N GLU A 113 3.58 -0.76 -3.88
CA GLU A 113 5.01 -0.96 -4.13
C GLU A 113 5.80 0.32 -3.83
N GLY A 114 6.96 0.14 -3.21
CA GLY A 114 7.84 1.21 -2.80
C GLY A 114 7.51 1.85 -1.45
N GLU A 115 6.41 1.47 -0.80
CA GLU A 115 6.12 1.93 0.56
C GLU A 115 7.09 1.30 1.58
N ILE A 116 7.48 2.12 2.56
CA ILE A 116 8.34 1.75 3.67
C ILE A 116 7.55 1.97 4.95
N MET A 117 7.41 0.92 5.74
CA MET A 117 6.60 0.95 6.95
C MET A 117 7.27 0.21 8.10
N SER A 118 6.79 0.48 9.31
CA SER A 118 7.05 -0.31 10.50
C SER A 118 5.82 -1.17 10.82
N TRP A 119 6.03 -2.47 10.99
CA TRP A 119 5.08 -3.35 11.66
C TRP A 119 5.50 -3.49 13.12
N ASN A 120 4.52 -3.54 14.02
CA ASN A 120 4.69 -3.82 15.46
C ASN A 120 5.82 -3.05 16.18
N SER A 121 6.13 -1.83 15.72
CA SER A 121 7.18 -0.91 16.22
C SER A 121 8.63 -1.40 16.10
N HIS A 122 8.90 -2.67 15.78
CA HIS A 122 10.27 -3.18 15.71
C HIS A 122 10.59 -3.91 14.40
N THR A 123 9.65 -3.98 13.46
CA THR A 123 9.87 -4.63 12.17
C THR A 123 9.84 -3.60 11.07
N TRP A 124 10.99 -3.34 10.46
CA TRP A 124 11.09 -2.58 9.22
C TRP A 124 10.57 -3.43 8.06
N VAL A 125 9.75 -2.83 7.21
CA VAL A 125 9.23 -3.47 6.00
C VAL A 125 9.39 -2.53 4.80
N LEU A 126 10.00 -3.03 3.74
CA LEU A 126 10.08 -2.38 2.43
C LEU A 126 9.27 -3.22 1.44
N PHE A 127 8.14 -2.69 1.01
CA PHE A 127 7.26 -3.38 0.08
C PHE A 127 7.72 -3.15 -1.36
N TYR A 128 7.84 -4.21 -2.13
CA TYR A 128 8.22 -4.12 -3.55
C TYR A 128 7.15 -4.68 -4.48
N GLN A 129 5.98 -5.06 -3.96
CA GLN A 129 4.78 -5.31 -4.76
C GLN A 129 3.57 -4.58 -4.17
N THR A 130 2.57 -4.31 -5.02
CA THR A 130 1.26 -3.80 -4.58
C THR A 130 0.31 -4.95 -4.28
N PHE A 131 -0.34 -4.94 -3.11
CA PHE A 131 -1.28 -5.99 -2.70
C PHE A 131 -2.33 -5.51 -1.70
N THR A 132 -3.42 -6.25 -1.56
CA THR A 132 -4.45 -5.99 -0.55
C THR A 132 -3.96 -6.40 0.84
N ASN A 133 -4.05 -5.49 1.80
CA ASN A 133 -3.57 -5.71 3.15
C ASN A 133 -4.60 -6.45 4.02
N SER A 134 -4.22 -7.59 4.57
CA SER A 134 -5.02 -8.36 5.53
C SER A 134 -4.59 -8.19 6.99
N TYR A 135 -3.55 -7.40 7.26
CA TYR A 135 -2.89 -7.34 8.57
C TYR A 135 -3.41 -6.23 9.49
N GLY A 136 -2.99 -6.31 10.76
CA GLY A 136 -3.51 -5.50 11.88
C GLY A 136 -3.10 -4.03 11.90
N GLY A 137 -2.18 -3.62 11.05
CA GLY A 137 -1.80 -2.23 10.85
C GLY A 137 -0.28 -2.01 10.75
N TYR A 138 0.09 -0.84 10.27
CA TYR A 138 1.45 -0.41 9.97
C TYR A 138 1.61 1.08 10.28
N SER A 139 2.83 1.51 10.59
CA SER A 139 3.19 2.92 10.70
C SER A 139 4.04 3.34 9.50
N ARG A 140 3.66 4.41 8.83
CA ARG A 140 4.33 4.88 7.61
C ARG A 140 5.68 5.54 7.93
N ILE A 141 6.75 5.08 7.30
CA ILE A 141 8.09 5.66 7.40
C ILE A 141 8.41 6.48 6.15
N GLY A 142 8.13 5.93 4.97
CA GLY A 142 8.43 6.64 3.74
C GLY A 142 7.98 5.92 2.48
N VAL A 143 8.40 6.44 1.34
CA VAL A 143 8.13 5.86 0.03
C VAL A 143 9.29 6.14 -0.92
N THR A 144 9.67 5.18 -1.76
CA THR A 144 10.66 5.43 -2.82
C THR A 144 10.06 6.17 -4.02
N GLU A 145 10.87 7.01 -4.67
CA GLU A 145 10.52 7.68 -5.92
C GLU A 145 10.60 6.76 -7.15
N ASP A 146 11.32 5.63 -7.05
CA ASP A 146 11.43 4.63 -8.12
C ASP A 146 11.16 3.20 -7.60
N PRO A 147 9.88 2.84 -7.36
CA PRO A 147 9.51 1.50 -6.90
C PRO A 147 9.92 0.38 -7.87
N ALA A 148 9.85 0.64 -9.18
CA ALA A 148 10.11 -0.38 -10.19
C ALA A 148 11.60 -0.73 -10.27
N GLY A 149 12.48 0.26 -10.27
CA GLY A 149 13.93 0.05 -10.23
C GLY A 149 14.35 -0.58 -8.90
N LEU A 150 13.79 -0.12 -7.78
CA LEU A 150 14.10 -0.70 -6.47
C LEU A 150 13.70 -2.18 -6.40
N ARG A 151 12.51 -2.55 -6.90
CA ARG A 151 12.07 -3.95 -6.99
C ARG A 151 13.05 -4.81 -7.77
N GLU A 152 13.56 -4.34 -8.91
CA GLU A 152 14.53 -5.07 -9.72
C GLU A 152 15.84 -5.29 -8.95
N ALA A 153 16.33 -4.27 -8.25
CA ALA A 153 17.57 -4.36 -7.47
C ALA A 153 17.45 -5.27 -6.23
N LEU A 154 16.29 -5.30 -5.57
CA LEU A 154 16.04 -6.12 -4.39
C LEU A 154 15.98 -7.61 -4.71
N GLY A 155 15.41 -7.99 -5.85
CA GLY A 155 15.16 -9.39 -6.21
C GLY A 155 14.28 -10.14 -5.19
N GLU A 156 14.26 -11.47 -5.27
CA GLU A 156 13.45 -12.34 -4.40
C GLU A 156 14.27 -13.01 -3.28
N GLU A 157 15.58 -12.76 -3.21
CA GLU A 157 16.47 -13.32 -2.17
C GLU A 157 16.73 -12.33 -1.03
N ASP A 158 17.36 -12.80 0.05
CA ASP A 158 17.84 -11.95 1.13
C ASP A 158 18.91 -10.98 0.61
N VAL A 159 18.88 -9.73 1.07
CA VAL A 159 19.71 -8.65 0.53
C VAL A 159 20.14 -7.65 1.61
N GLU A 160 21.37 -7.17 1.52
CA GLU A 160 21.82 -6.04 2.33
C GLU A 160 21.39 -4.71 1.69
N VAL A 161 20.75 -3.86 2.49
CA VAL A 161 20.27 -2.54 2.07
C VAL A 161 20.89 -1.48 2.96
N VAL A 162 21.49 -0.45 2.37
CA VAL A 162 22.06 0.68 3.11
C VAL A 162 21.12 1.87 2.99
N PHE A 163 20.86 2.53 4.11
CA PHE A 163 20.11 3.77 4.15
C PHE A 163 21.05 4.90 4.59
N SER A 164 21.06 6.01 3.85
CA SER A 164 21.89 7.17 4.14
C SER A 164 21.19 8.48 3.84
N LEU A 165 21.60 9.57 4.49
CA LEU A 165 21.10 10.89 4.15
C LEU A 165 21.53 11.26 2.74
N LYS A 166 20.64 11.88 1.97
CA LYS A 166 21.02 12.46 0.69
C LYS A 166 21.99 13.62 0.96
N ASN A 167 23.25 13.45 0.56
CA ASN A 167 24.23 14.53 0.62
C ASN A 167 23.72 15.72 -0.21
N THR A 168 23.38 16.81 0.43
CA THR A 168 23.20 18.09 -0.25
C THR A 168 24.58 18.69 -0.45
N CYS A 169 25.04 18.78 -1.69
CA CYS A 169 26.18 19.64 -2.00
C CYS A 169 25.75 21.09 -1.71
N GLU A 170 26.32 21.70 -0.66
CA GLU A 170 26.27 23.14 -0.44
C GLU A 170 27.17 23.89 -1.43
#